data_AF-A0A800A9V9-F1
#
_entry.id   AF-A0A800A9V9-F1
#
_cell.length_a   1.000
_cell.length_b   1.000
_cell.length_c   1.000
_cell.angle_alpha   90.00
_cell.angle_beta   90.00
_cell.angle_gamma   90.00
#
_symmetry.space_group_name_H-M   'P 1'
#
loop_
_entity.id
_entity.type
_entity.pdbx_description
1 polymer ?
#
loop_
_entity_poly.entity_id
_entity_poly.type
_entity_poly.pdbx_seq_one_letter_code
_entity_poly.pdbx_strand_id
1 'polypeptide(L)' 'MRSRPRPDEIPNKPGAYLFRDAHGRVIYVGKAKSLRSRVSSYFGSGLHPRTRAMVEAAESVEWVITD' A
#
# COMPACT_ATOMS: atom_id res chain seq x y z
N MET A 1 -7.78 -4.97 -6.46
CA MET A 1 -7.50 -3.54 -6.26
C MET A 1 -8.02 -2.69 -7.42
N ARG A 2 -9.26 -2.18 -7.29
CA ARG A 2 -9.86 -1.26 -8.26
C ARG A 2 -9.17 0.10 -8.33
N SER A 3 -8.58 0.59 -7.23
CA SER A 3 -7.90 1.89 -7.19
C SER A 3 -6.40 1.71 -6.92
N ARG A 4 -5.62 1.41 -7.97
CA ARG A 4 -4.15 1.45 -7.87
C ARG A 4 -3.68 2.91 -7.90
N PRO A 5 -3.03 3.44 -6.85
CA PRO A 5 -2.49 4.79 -6.88
C PRO A 5 -1.35 4.87 -7.89
N ARG A 6 -1.23 5.99 -8.59
CA ARG A 6 -0.06 6.25 -9.42
C ARG A 6 1.12 6.61 -8.49
N PRO A 7 2.36 6.17 -8.79
CA PRO A 7 3.51 6.44 -7.92
C PRO A 7 3.74 7.91 -7.59
N ASP A 8 3.38 8.81 -8.50
CA ASP A 8 3.47 10.26 -8.36
C ASP A 8 2.46 10.87 -7.39
N GLU A 9 1.32 10.21 -7.18
CA GLU A 9 0.28 10.61 -6.21
C GLU A 9 0.66 10.26 -4.76
N ILE A 10 1.59 9.32 -4.57
CA ILE A 10 2.01 8.86 -3.25
C ILE A 10 3.09 9.82 -2.71
N PRO A 11 2.93 10.40 -1.51
CA PRO A 11 3.89 11.34 -0.97
C PRO A 11 5.26 10.68 -0.72
N ASN A 12 6.34 11.38 -1.05
CA ASN A 12 7.69 10.98 -0.64
C ASN A 12 7.99 11.49 0.78
N LYS A 13 7.24 10.99 1.77
CA LYS A 13 7.36 11.36 3.18
C LYS A 13 7.23 10.12 4.09
N PRO A 14 7.68 10.18 5.35
CA PRO A 14 7.40 9.15 6.34
C PRO A 14 5.90 9.02 6.60
N GLY A 15 5.48 7.83 7.06
CA GLY A 15 4.09 7.61 7.43
C GLY A 15 3.72 6.14 7.64
N ALA A 16 2.42 5.93 7.87
CA ALA A 16 1.79 4.62 7.91
C ALA A 16 0.86 4.43 6.70
N TYR A 17 0.73 3.20 6.21
CA TYR A 17 -0.16 2.83 5.11
C TYR A 17 -1.03 1.63 5.49
N LEU A 18 -2.24 1.60 4.95
CA LEU A 18 -3.27 0.60 5.24
C LEU A 18 -3.83 0.06 3.93
N PHE A 19 -3.77 -1.25 3.73
CA PHE A 19 -4.54 -1.91 2.67
C PHE A 19 -5.88 -2.35 3.23
N ARG A 20 -6.95 -2.10 2.47
CA ARG A 20 -8.32 -2.49 2.82
C ARG A 20 -8.89 -3.45 1.80
N ASP A 21 -9.75 -4.36 2.24
CA ASP A 21 -10.54 -5.20 1.33
C ASP A 21 -11.75 -4.46 0.76
N ALA A 22 -12.54 -5.14 -0.09
CA ALA A 22 -13.75 -4.59 -0.71
C ALA A 22 -14.86 -4.22 0.29
N HIS A 23 -14.77 -4.65 1.55
CA HIS A 23 -15.69 -4.30 2.62
C HIS A 23 -15.16 -3.16 3.51
N GLY A 24 -14.03 -2.56 3.13
CA GLY A 24 -13.38 -1.47 3.88
C GLY A 24 -12.60 -1.94 5.11
N ARG A 25 -12.49 -3.26 5.36
CA ARG A 25 -11.75 -3.80 6.50
C ARG A 25 -10.25 -3.66 6.24
N VAL A 26 -9.51 -3.21 7.24
CA VAL A 26 -8.03 -3.17 7.16
C VAL A 26 -7.50 -4.60 7.22
N ILE A 27 -6.79 -5.02 6.19
CA ILE A 27 -6.19 -6.35 6.09
C ILE A 27 -4.66 -6.33 6.26
N TYR A 28 -4.04 -5.16 6.13
CA TYR A 28 -2.62 -4.99 6.32
C TYR A 28 -2.30 -3.55 6.72
N VAL A 29 -1.35 -3.39 7.65
CA VAL A 29 -0.79 -2.09 8.05
C VAL A 29 0.73 -2.17 8.00
N GLY A 30 1.37 -1.11 7.54
CA GLY A 30 2.81 -0.96 7.67
C GLY A 30 3.23 0.49 7.87
N LYS A 31 4.48 0.67 8.29
CA LYS A 31 5.15 1.99 8.38
C LYS A 31 6.23 2.11 7.33
N ALA A 32 6.55 3.34 6.94
CA ALA A 32 7.56 3.64 5.94
C ALA A 32 8.31 4.95 6.26
N LYS A 33 9.60 5.02 5.92
CA LYS A 33 10.34 6.29 5.85
C LYS A 33 9.99 7.09 4.58
N SER A 34 9.59 6.39 3.52
CA SER A 34 9.07 6.97 2.28
C SER A 34 7.85 6.15 1.87
N LEU A 35 6.66 6.73 2.00
CA LEU A 35 5.41 6.14 1.56
C LEU A 35 5.47 5.79 0.07
N ARG A 36 5.99 6.70 -0.77
CA ARG A 36 6.16 6.46 -2.22
C ARG A 36 6.95 5.19 -2.51
N SER A 37 8.16 5.08 -1.96
CA SER A 37 9.01 3.91 -2.19
C SER A 37 8.33 2.63 -1.68
N ARG A 38 7.78 2.68 -0.47
CA ARG A 38 7.23 1.48 0.17
C ARG A 38 5.94 1.00 -0.49
N VAL A 39 4.98 1.88 -0.71
CA VAL A 39 3.70 1.54 -1.35
C VAL A 39 3.92 1.11 -2.81
N SER A 40 4.80 1.79 -3.56
CA SER A 40 5.13 1.39 -4.93
C SER A 40 5.73 -0.02 -5.01
N SER A 41 6.47 -0.45 -3.99
CA SER A 41 7.08 -1.79 -3.94
C SER A 41 6.05 -2.93 -3.95
N TYR A 42 4.81 -2.70 -3.49
CA TYR A 42 3.74 -3.70 -3.54
C TYR A 42 3.17 -3.92 -4.94
N PHE A 43 3.55 -3.09 -5.92
CA PHE A 43 3.09 -3.19 -7.30
C PHE A 43 4.23 -3.45 -8.30
N GLY A 44 5.40 -3.84 -7.80
CA GLY A 44 6.55 -4.28 -8.59
C GLY A 44 6.47 -5.76 -8.98
N SER A 45 7.46 -6.23 -9.75
CA SER A 45 7.63 -7.64 -10.08
C SER A 45 8.29 -8.41 -8.92
N GLY A 46 8.22 -9.75 -8.96
CA GLY A 46 8.97 -10.60 -8.02
C GLY A 46 8.46 -10.61 -6.57
N LEU A 47 7.19 -10.22 -6.32
CA LEU A 47 6.63 -10.24 -4.98
C LEU A 47 6.60 -11.65 -4.38
N HIS A 48 6.97 -11.74 -3.11
CA HIS A 48 6.78 -12.95 -2.29
C HIS A 48 5.30 -13.38 -2.32
N PRO A 49 4.97 -14.69 -2.40
CA PRO A 49 3.58 -15.17 -2.55
C PRO A 49 2.60 -14.59 -1.54
N ARG A 50 3.00 -14.49 -0.26
CA ARG A 50 2.17 -13.87 0.80
C ARG A 50 1.87 -12.40 0.55
N THR A 51 2.84 -11.64 0.06
CA THR A 51 2.66 -10.22 -0.25
C THR A 51 1.75 -10.04 -1.45
N ARG A 52 1.92 -10.87 -2.48
CA ARG A 52 1.06 -10.89 -3.67
C ARG A 52 -0.39 -11.18 -3.28
N ALA A 53 -0.64 -12.23 -2.50
CA ALA A 53 -1.99 -12.58 -2.04
C ALA A 53 -2.65 -11.46 -1.23
N MET A 54 -1.89 -10.75 -0.39
CA MET A 54 -2.40 -9.58 0.32
C MET A 54 -2.82 -8.45 -0.63
N VAL A 55 -1.99 -8.13 -1.62
CA VAL A 55 -2.29 -7.08 -2.62
C VAL A 55 -3.47 -7.47 -3.51
N GLU A 56 -3.60 -8.75 -3.86
CA GLU A 56 -4.73 -9.29 -4.61
C GLU A 56 -6.05 -9.20 -3.83
N ALA A 57 -6.01 -9.48 -2.51
CA ALA A 57 -7.16 -9.35 -1.62
C ALA A 57 -7.53 -7.88 -1.31
N ALA A 58 -6.61 -6.94 -1.52
CA ALA A 58 -6.84 -5.52 -1.27
C ALA A 58 -7.65 -4.86 -2.40
N GLU A 59 -8.52 -3.95 -2.01
CA GLU A 59 -9.30 -3.09 -2.91
C GLU A 59 -8.78 -1.65 -2.96
N SER A 60 -8.25 -1.14 -1.84
CA SER A 60 -7.65 0.18 -1.74
C SER A 60 -6.41 0.20 -0.85
N VAL A 61 -5.61 1.26 -0.98
CA VAL A 61 -4.54 1.61 -0.04
C VAL A 61 -4.70 3.07 0.38
N GLU A 62 -4.63 3.32 1.67
CA GLU A 62 -4.67 4.64 2.30
C GLU A 62 -3.38 4.88 3.07
N TRP A 63 -3.08 6.14 3.40
CA TRP A 63 -1.93 6.48 4.21
C TRP A 63 -2.15 7.71 5.07
N VAL A 64 -1.38 7.78 6.15
CA VAL A 64 -1.23 8.94 7.02
C VAL A 64 0.24 9.33 7.02
N ILE A 65 0.51 10.59 6.69
CA ILE A 65 1.86 11.16 6.74
C ILE A 65 2.22 11.41 8.20
N THR A 66 3.47 11.13 8.57
CA THR A 66 4.03 11.44 9.89
C THR A 66 5.28 12.29 9.73
N ASP A 67 5.62 13.03 10.78
CA ASP A 67 6.83 13.85 10.86
C ASP A 67 8.10 13.00 11.05
#